data_AF-A0A6B9Z1C4-F1
#
_entry.id   AF-A0A6B9Z1C4-F1
#
_cell.length_a   1.000
_cell.length_b   1.000
_cell.length_c   1.000
_cell.angle_alpha   90.00
_cell.angle_beta   90.00
_cell.angle_gamma   90.00
#
_symmetry.space_group_name_H-M   'P 1'
#
loop_
_entity.id
_entity.type
_entity.pdbx_description
1 polymer ?
#
loop_
_entity_poly.entity_id
_entity_poly.type
_entity_poly.pdbx_seq_one_letter_code
_entity_poly.pdbx_strand_id
1 'polypeptide(L)'
;MTDKTIQVIINHFNRKTPQTFIAAHSIGENVEYGVVWEDIDFNKLGDVSPYRFYFIKNGKGKCIGAVLDMNRDLHWYIDPIARKKGFLTNALTQVILPHLARIRKEQHITINMDDIGEENFEASLKTANKAGFTLVGEMASKIECSQKLFKYRKVLLKESHPGISYEKMVKQREKMNVVIGNLWQIKSEVEMKLGESKLTREMDRYIEKLQLYRSLKLDDAVYDFEQQMKRKKPK
;
A
#
# COMPACT_ATOMS: atom_id res chain seq x y z
N MET A 1 -10.13 -4.57 8.70
CA MET A 1 -8.91 -4.77 9.52
C MET A 1 -9.14 -4.07 10.85
N THR A 2 -8.75 -4.68 11.99
CA THR A 2 -8.98 -4.07 13.32
C THR A 2 -7.85 -3.14 13.73
N ASP A 3 -8.09 -2.28 14.74
CA ASP A 3 -7.07 -1.43 15.36
C ASP A 3 -5.87 -2.22 15.89
N LYS A 4 -6.12 -3.40 16.48
CA LYS A 4 -5.06 -4.30 16.96
C LYS A 4 -4.16 -4.75 15.81
N THR A 5 -4.75 -5.10 14.67
CA THR A 5 -4.00 -5.49 13.47
C THR A 5 -3.15 -4.34 12.95
N ILE A 6 -3.71 -3.13 12.83
CA ILE A 6 -2.93 -1.95 12.40
C ILE A 6 -1.79 -1.65 13.38
N GLN A 7 -2.02 -1.81 14.68
CA GLN A 7 -0.96 -1.64 15.67
C GLN A 7 0.19 -2.64 15.48
N VAL A 8 -0.11 -3.90 15.17
CA VAL A 8 0.91 -4.91 14.83
C VAL A 8 1.71 -4.49 13.59
N ILE A 9 1.04 -4.02 12.54
CA ILE A 9 1.72 -3.51 11.33
C ILE A 9 2.62 -2.32 11.67
N ILE A 10 2.17 -1.37 12.51
CA ILE A 10 3.01 -0.24 12.97
C ILE A 10 4.24 -0.75 13.73
N ASN A 11 4.09 -1.78 14.56
CA ASN A 11 5.23 -2.40 15.26
C ASN A 11 6.21 -3.03 14.27
N HIS A 12 5.73 -3.75 13.25
CA HIS A 12 6.55 -4.33 12.19
C HIS A 12 7.22 -3.27 11.29
N PHE A 13 6.54 -2.14 11.09
CA PHE A 13 7.11 -0.99 10.39
C PHE A 13 8.29 -0.39 11.18
N ASN A 14 8.12 -0.23 12.50
CA ASN A 14 9.17 0.28 13.38
C ASN A 14 10.31 -0.71 13.63
N ARG A 15 10.03 -2.03 13.55
CA ARG A 15 10.97 -3.11 13.78
C ARG A 15 10.76 -4.17 12.71
N LYS A 16 11.70 -4.27 11.76
CA LYS A 16 11.58 -5.24 10.65
C LYS A 16 11.34 -6.64 11.19
N THR A 17 10.23 -7.27 10.77
CA THR A 17 9.90 -8.67 11.06
C THR A 17 9.85 -9.48 9.76
N PRO A 18 10.15 -10.78 9.80
CA PRO A 18 10.13 -11.62 8.60
C PRO A 18 8.71 -11.96 8.10
N GLN A 19 7.69 -11.85 8.94
CA GLN A 19 6.30 -12.22 8.63
C GLN A 19 5.52 -11.15 7.85
N THR A 20 6.04 -9.92 7.77
CA THR A 20 5.39 -8.82 7.07
C THR A 20 6.36 -8.16 6.11
N PHE A 21 5.98 -8.09 4.84
CA PHE A 21 6.72 -7.31 3.86
C PHE A 21 6.08 -5.93 3.69
N ILE A 22 6.89 -4.89 3.90
CA ILE A 22 6.46 -3.51 3.72
C ILE A 22 7.39 -2.84 2.70
N ALA A 23 6.82 -2.40 1.59
CA ALA A 23 7.47 -1.53 0.63
C ALA A 23 6.90 -0.13 0.77
N ALA A 24 7.70 0.83 1.26
CA ALA A 24 7.25 2.19 1.53
C ALA A 24 8.23 3.25 0.99
N HIS A 25 7.71 4.44 0.75
CA HIS A 25 8.49 5.63 0.43
C HIS A 25 7.86 6.88 1.07
N SER A 26 8.66 7.92 1.29
CA SER A 26 8.17 9.17 1.87
C SER A 26 7.36 9.96 0.84
N ILE A 27 6.21 10.47 1.28
CA ILE A 27 5.32 11.34 0.48
C ILE A 27 5.16 12.73 1.15
N GLY A 28 5.99 13.00 2.16
CA GLY A 28 5.98 14.18 3.01
C GLY A 28 6.89 13.95 4.22
N GLU A 29 7.18 15.00 4.98
CA GLU A 29 8.18 14.94 6.07
C GLU A 29 7.89 13.85 7.10
N ASN A 30 6.61 13.68 7.47
CA ASN A 30 6.17 12.78 8.53
C ASN A 30 5.23 11.68 8.04
N VAL A 31 5.11 11.48 6.73
CA VAL A 31 4.22 10.44 6.16
C VAL A 31 4.95 9.61 5.12
N GLU A 32 4.85 8.29 5.27
CA GLU A 32 5.27 7.34 4.24
C GLU A 32 4.07 6.62 3.65
N TYR A 33 3.99 6.54 2.33
CA TYR A 33 3.03 5.67 1.65
C TYR A 33 3.67 4.31 1.45
N GLY A 34 2.93 3.25 1.78
CA GLY A 34 3.44 1.89 1.68
C GLY A 34 2.40 0.86 1.29
N VAL A 35 2.92 -0.25 0.80
CA VAL A 35 2.19 -1.45 0.43
C VAL A 35 2.62 -2.55 1.39
N VAL A 36 1.65 -3.15 2.08
CA VAL A 36 1.85 -4.11 3.17
C VAL A 36 1.32 -5.47 2.77
N TRP A 37 2.16 -6.48 2.87
CA TRP A 37 1.80 -7.88 2.72
C TRP A 37 1.93 -8.54 4.09
N GLU A 38 0.79 -8.99 4.62
CA GLU A 38 0.72 -9.77 5.86
C GLU A 38 0.65 -11.27 5.52
N ASP A 39 1.18 -12.11 6.41
CA ASP A 39 1.05 -13.57 6.35
C ASP A 39 1.27 -14.16 4.95
N ILE A 40 2.40 -13.79 4.33
CA ILE A 40 2.75 -14.17 2.95
C ILE A 40 2.80 -15.70 2.84
N ASP A 41 1.66 -16.29 2.45
CA ASP A 41 1.49 -17.69 2.17
C ASP A 41 0.71 -17.83 0.86
N PHE A 42 1.47 -17.93 -0.23
CA PHE A 42 0.92 -18.06 -1.58
C PHE A 42 0.25 -19.41 -1.85
N ASN A 43 0.24 -20.33 -0.87
CA ASN A 43 -0.48 -21.60 -0.99
C ASN A 43 -1.94 -21.50 -0.52
N LYS A 44 -2.34 -20.42 0.16
CA LYS A 44 -3.72 -20.21 0.59
C LYS A 44 -4.58 -19.76 -0.60
N LEU A 45 -5.73 -20.41 -0.77
CA LEU A 45 -6.76 -19.95 -1.70
C LEU A 45 -7.42 -18.68 -1.14
N GLY A 46 -7.33 -17.57 -1.86
CA GLY A 46 -7.92 -16.30 -1.44
C GLY A 46 -7.30 -15.08 -2.12
N ASP A 47 -7.75 -13.90 -1.72
CA ASP A 47 -7.14 -12.64 -2.16
C ASP A 47 -5.76 -12.48 -1.50
N VAL A 48 -4.73 -12.47 -2.34
CA VAL A 48 -3.34 -12.22 -1.94
C VAL A 48 -2.93 -10.76 -2.18
N SER A 49 -3.89 -9.86 -2.43
CA SER A 49 -3.59 -8.46 -2.68
C SER A 49 -3.06 -7.77 -1.42
N PRO A 50 -2.06 -6.87 -1.56
CA PRO A 50 -1.55 -6.15 -0.43
C PRO A 50 -2.45 -5.01 0.01
N TYR A 51 -2.33 -4.64 1.28
CA TYR A 51 -2.96 -3.46 1.84
C TYR A 51 -2.15 -2.19 1.52
N ARG A 52 -2.85 -1.07 1.34
CA ARG A 52 -2.23 0.25 1.14
C ARG A 52 -2.32 1.04 2.43
N PHE A 53 -1.18 1.57 2.88
CA PHE A 53 -1.08 2.29 4.13
C PHE A 53 -0.40 3.64 3.95
N TYR A 54 -0.81 4.58 4.79
CA TYR A 54 -0.09 5.80 5.09
C TYR A 54 0.44 5.70 6.52
N PHE A 55 1.75 5.59 6.68
CA PHE A 55 2.42 5.53 7.97
C PHE A 55 2.76 6.93 8.46
N ILE A 56 2.32 7.27 9.67
CA ILE A 56 2.50 8.59 10.27
C ILE A 56 3.63 8.51 11.29
N LYS A 57 4.70 9.28 11.06
CA LYS A 57 5.88 9.34 11.92
C LYS A 57 5.83 10.58 12.83
N ASN A 58 6.45 10.46 14.00
CA ASN A 58 6.74 11.62 14.84
C ASN A 58 8.07 12.27 14.41
N GLY A 59 8.41 13.41 15.02
CA GLY A 59 9.67 14.12 14.74
C GLY A 59 10.96 13.37 15.09
N LYS A 60 10.86 12.19 15.73
CA LYS A 60 11.99 11.28 15.98
C LYS A 60 12.08 10.15 14.94
N GLY A 61 11.24 10.19 13.90
CA GLY A 61 11.18 9.17 12.85
C GLY A 61 10.46 7.87 13.24
N LYS A 62 9.91 7.76 14.46
CA LYS A 62 9.12 6.58 14.87
C LYS A 62 7.71 6.67 14.30
N CYS A 63 7.24 5.59 13.68
CA CYS A 63 5.84 5.45 13.26
C CYS A 63 4.94 5.34 14.50
N ILE A 64 3.98 6.24 14.62
CA ILE A 64 3.07 6.41 15.77
C ILE A 64 1.60 6.19 15.39
N GLY A 65 1.34 5.92 14.11
CA GLY A 65 -0.01 5.78 13.60
C GLY A 65 -0.01 5.39 12.14
N ALA A 66 -1.14 4.90 11.66
CA ALA A 66 -1.30 4.57 10.26
C ALA A 66 -2.75 4.77 9.80
N VAL A 67 -2.90 5.06 8.52
CA VAL A 67 -4.19 5.12 7.82
C VAL A 67 -4.19 4.03 6.74
N LEU A 68 -5.05 3.04 6.89
CA LEU A 68 -5.34 2.02 5.89
C LEU A 68 -6.24 2.62 4.81
N ASP A 69 -5.82 2.50 3.57
CA ASP A 69 -6.58 2.90 2.39
C ASP A 69 -7.30 1.69 1.78
N MET A 70 -8.61 1.61 2.04
CA MET A 70 -9.49 0.57 1.53
C MET A 70 -10.15 1.00 0.19
N ASN A 71 -9.48 1.88 -0.56
CA ASN A 71 -9.90 2.45 -1.85
C ASN A 71 -11.10 3.41 -1.78
N ARG A 72 -12.19 3.02 -1.12
CA ARG A 72 -13.36 3.88 -0.92
C ARG A 72 -13.47 4.42 0.49
N ASP A 73 -12.84 3.74 1.44
CA ASP A 73 -12.89 4.07 2.86
C ASP A 73 -11.47 4.23 3.43
N LEU A 74 -11.33 4.99 4.51
CA LEU A 74 -10.09 5.08 5.28
C LEU A 74 -10.35 4.57 6.69
N HIS A 75 -9.54 3.61 7.13
CA HIS A 75 -9.51 3.19 8.54
C HIS A 75 -8.21 3.67 9.17
N TRP A 76 -8.23 4.25 10.36
CA TRP A 76 -7.02 4.79 10.98
C TRP A 76 -6.83 4.36 12.41
N TYR A 77 -5.57 4.30 12.82
CA TYR A 77 -5.17 4.06 14.18
C TYR A 77 -4.00 4.97 14.55
N ILE A 78 -4.06 5.57 15.73
CA ILE A 78 -2.96 6.33 16.33
C ILE A 78 -2.67 5.72 17.70
N ASP A 79 -1.38 5.49 17.98
CA ASP A 79 -0.89 5.06 19.29
C ASP A 79 -1.49 5.97 20.39
N PRO A 80 -2.11 5.41 21.44
CA PRO A 80 -2.73 6.19 22.52
C PRO A 80 -1.85 7.31 23.07
N ILE A 81 -0.53 7.08 23.20
CA ILE A 81 0.42 8.05 23.76
C ILE A 81 0.67 9.23 22.78
N ALA A 82 0.36 9.04 21.51
CA ALA A 82 0.47 10.05 20.45
C ALA A 82 -0.86 10.76 20.13
N ARG A 83 -1.99 10.34 20.72
CA ARG A 83 -3.30 10.95 20.48
C ARG A 83 -3.38 12.39 21.01
N LYS A 84 -4.38 13.13 20.52
CA LYS A 84 -4.69 14.53 20.91
C LYS A 84 -3.56 15.54 20.61
N LYS A 85 -2.53 15.15 19.85
CA LYS A 85 -1.39 16.00 19.43
C LYS A 85 -1.47 16.51 17.98
N GLY A 86 -2.59 16.27 17.29
CA GLY A 86 -2.82 16.76 15.92
C GLY A 86 -2.13 15.97 14.79
N PHE A 87 -1.35 14.92 15.10
CA PHE A 87 -0.62 14.15 14.09
C PHE A 87 -1.52 13.61 12.96
N LEU A 88 -2.65 12.99 13.29
CA LEU A 88 -3.58 12.43 12.29
C LEU A 88 -4.20 13.52 11.42
N THR A 89 -4.77 14.56 12.03
CA THR A 89 -5.41 15.65 11.29
C THR A 89 -4.43 16.36 10.37
N ASN A 90 -3.20 16.61 10.82
CA ASN A 90 -2.16 17.23 10.01
C ASN A 90 -1.73 16.30 8.87
N ALA A 91 -1.51 15.02 9.14
CA ALA A 91 -1.18 14.04 8.10
C ALA A 91 -2.27 13.93 7.03
N LEU A 92 -3.55 13.88 7.46
CA LEU A 92 -4.70 13.85 6.55
C LEU A 92 -4.75 15.08 5.65
N THR A 93 -4.76 16.27 6.24
CA THR A 93 -4.99 17.53 5.50
C THR A 93 -3.81 17.95 4.64
N GLN A 94 -2.59 17.73 5.10
CA GLN A 94 -1.38 18.25 4.44
C GLN A 94 -0.76 17.26 3.46
N VAL A 95 -0.99 15.95 3.62
CA VAL A 95 -0.27 14.93 2.86
C VAL A 95 -1.17 13.85 2.28
N ILE A 96 -1.95 13.16 3.11
CA ILE A 96 -2.69 11.95 2.68
C ILE A 96 -3.84 12.30 1.73
N LEU A 97 -4.71 13.26 2.07
CA LEU A 97 -5.80 13.68 1.19
C LEU A 97 -5.28 14.31 -0.12
N PRO A 98 -4.24 15.17 -0.11
CA PRO A 98 -3.51 15.56 -1.31
C PRO A 98 -3.00 14.41 -2.17
N HIS A 99 -2.40 13.39 -1.56
CA HIS A 99 -1.92 12.22 -2.29
C HIS A 99 -3.08 11.47 -2.96
N LEU A 100 -4.17 11.24 -2.22
CA LEU A 100 -5.38 10.60 -2.74
C LEU A 100 -6.06 11.40 -3.87
N ALA A 101 -5.99 12.73 -3.83
CA ALA A 101 -6.61 13.62 -4.82
C ALA A 101 -6.06 13.45 -6.25
N ARG A 102 -4.89 12.82 -6.39
CA ARG A 102 -4.26 12.52 -7.68
C ARG A 102 -4.98 11.42 -8.44
N ILE A 103 -5.57 10.47 -7.72
CA ILE A 103 -6.23 9.30 -8.30
C ILE A 103 -7.74 9.26 -8.05
N ARG A 104 -8.26 10.07 -7.11
CA ARG A 104 -9.69 10.10 -6.77
C ARG A 104 -10.23 11.52 -6.74
N LYS A 105 -11.55 11.65 -6.95
CA LYS A 105 -12.27 12.93 -6.84
C LYS A 105 -12.84 13.15 -5.43
N GLU A 106 -13.09 12.08 -4.70
CA GLU A 106 -13.74 12.07 -3.39
C GLU A 106 -13.14 10.94 -2.55
N GLN A 107 -13.18 11.10 -1.24
CA GLN A 107 -12.87 10.06 -0.27
C GLN A 107 -14.00 9.96 0.75
N HIS A 108 -14.38 8.75 1.11
CA HIS A 108 -15.33 8.49 2.20
C HIS A 108 -14.61 7.94 3.41
N ILE A 109 -15.24 8.10 4.56
CA ILE A 109 -14.88 7.43 5.80
C ILE A 109 -16.13 6.88 6.48
N THR A 110 -15.99 5.72 7.08
CA THR A 110 -16.99 5.14 7.96
C THR A 110 -16.48 5.18 9.40
N ILE A 111 -17.32 5.66 10.33
CA ILE A 111 -17.02 5.62 11.76
C ILE A 111 -18.15 4.86 12.44
N ASN A 112 -17.83 3.71 13.04
CA ASN A 112 -18.78 2.84 13.71
C ASN A 112 -18.50 2.81 15.21
N MET A 113 -19.44 3.30 16.01
CA MET A 113 -19.37 3.35 17.47
C MET A 113 -19.27 1.96 18.10
N ASP A 114 -19.91 0.95 17.52
CA ASP A 114 -19.87 -0.42 18.05
C ASP A 114 -18.47 -1.04 17.91
N ASP A 115 -17.71 -0.64 16.89
CA ASP A 115 -16.38 -1.18 16.62
C ASP A 115 -15.28 -0.51 17.45
N ILE A 116 -15.43 0.78 17.78
CA ILE A 116 -14.37 1.59 18.39
C ILE A 116 -14.72 2.17 19.76
N GLY A 117 -15.98 2.09 20.19
CA GLY A 117 -16.48 2.68 21.42
C GLY A 117 -16.74 4.18 21.34
N GLU A 118 -17.55 4.70 22.27
CA GLU A 118 -18.05 6.07 22.29
C GLU A 118 -16.94 7.14 22.28
N GLU A 119 -15.91 7.02 23.14
CA GLU A 119 -14.82 8.03 23.18
C GLU A 119 -14.06 8.10 21.85
N ASN A 120 -13.77 6.95 21.22
CA ASN A 120 -13.04 6.93 19.94
C ASN A 120 -13.95 7.34 18.78
N PHE A 121 -15.26 7.09 18.88
CA PHE A 121 -16.25 7.57 17.93
C PHE A 121 -16.26 9.10 17.88
N GLU A 122 -16.43 9.75 19.03
CA GLU A 122 -16.39 11.21 19.12
C GLU A 122 -15.05 11.78 18.64
N ALA A 123 -13.93 11.16 19.05
CA ALA A 123 -12.60 11.61 18.65
C ALA A 123 -12.36 11.46 17.14
N SER A 124 -12.85 10.37 16.54
CA SER A 124 -12.74 10.13 15.10
C SER A 124 -13.61 11.09 14.30
N LEU A 125 -14.85 11.33 14.74
CA LEU A 125 -15.75 12.32 14.12
C LEU A 125 -15.15 13.73 14.18
N LYS A 126 -14.57 14.11 15.32
CA LYS A 126 -13.90 15.41 15.48
C LYS A 126 -12.68 15.53 14.56
N THR A 127 -11.94 14.44 14.36
CA THR A 127 -10.80 14.39 13.43
C THR A 127 -11.26 14.51 11.99
N ALA A 128 -12.31 13.77 11.61
CA ALA A 128 -12.94 13.82 10.30
C ALA A 128 -13.41 15.23 9.93
N ASN A 129 -14.16 15.87 10.83
CA ASN A 129 -14.67 17.23 10.64
C ASN A 129 -13.51 18.23 10.46
N LYS A 130 -12.43 18.11 11.26
CA LYS A 130 -11.24 18.95 11.09
C LYS A 130 -10.46 18.69 9.80
N ALA A 131 -10.49 17.47 9.29
CA ALA A 131 -9.96 17.14 7.96
C ALA A 131 -10.91 17.57 6.81
N GLY A 132 -12.06 18.15 7.17
CA GLY A 132 -13.05 18.72 6.28
C GLY A 132 -14.01 17.70 5.69
N PHE A 133 -14.09 16.48 6.23
CA PHE A 133 -15.15 15.55 5.88
C PHE A 133 -16.50 16.09 6.36
N THR A 134 -17.55 15.83 5.60
CA THR A 134 -18.93 16.22 5.90
C THR A 134 -19.81 14.99 5.98
N LEU A 135 -20.75 14.97 6.94
CA LEU A 135 -21.72 13.88 7.09
C LEU A 135 -22.55 13.71 5.81
N VAL A 136 -22.65 12.47 5.32
CA VAL A 136 -23.47 12.10 4.16
C VAL A 136 -24.47 10.98 4.46
N GLY A 137 -24.28 10.25 5.56
CA GLY A 137 -25.20 9.23 6.03
C GLY A 137 -25.04 8.97 7.52
N GLU A 138 -26.15 8.69 8.20
CA GLU A 138 -26.20 8.39 9.63
C GLU A 138 -27.15 7.22 9.88
N MET A 139 -26.68 6.27 10.67
CA MET A 139 -27.41 5.11 11.19
C MET A 139 -27.12 5.03 12.70
N ALA A 140 -27.90 4.24 13.44
CA ALA A 140 -27.88 4.21 14.91
C ALA A 140 -26.49 4.25 15.55
N SER A 141 -25.56 3.40 15.12
CA SER A 141 -24.18 3.35 15.64
C SER A 141 -23.11 3.70 14.60
N LYS A 142 -23.51 4.12 13.38
CA LYS A 142 -22.60 4.24 12.24
C LYS A 142 -22.84 5.53 11.49
N ILE A 143 -21.77 6.28 11.24
CA ILE A 143 -21.79 7.47 10.39
C ILE A 143 -20.89 7.29 9.18
N GLU A 144 -21.32 7.89 8.08
CA GLU A 144 -20.56 7.97 6.84
C GLU A 144 -20.30 9.45 6.54
N CYS A 145 -19.04 9.80 6.29
CA CYS A 145 -18.66 11.15 5.92
C CYS A 145 -17.87 11.14 4.61
N SER A 146 -18.05 12.17 3.79
CA SER A 146 -17.32 12.31 2.53
C SER A 146 -16.51 13.61 2.47
N GLN A 147 -15.46 13.60 1.64
CA GLN A 147 -14.65 14.78 1.35
C GLN A 147 -14.33 14.84 -0.14
N LYS A 148 -14.74 15.94 -0.79
CA LYS A 148 -14.33 16.24 -2.16
C LYS A 148 -12.86 16.66 -2.18
N LEU A 149 -12.08 16.00 -3.02
CA LEU A 149 -10.61 16.15 -3.05
C LEU A 149 -10.11 17.21 -4.03
N PHE A 150 -10.99 17.87 -4.79
CA PHE A 150 -10.61 18.83 -5.83
C PHE A 150 -9.66 19.92 -5.31
N LYS A 151 -9.91 20.44 -4.10
CA LYS A 151 -9.08 21.48 -3.47
C LYS A 151 -7.62 21.05 -3.23
N TYR A 152 -7.36 19.75 -3.13
CA TYR A 152 -6.02 19.24 -2.86
C TYR A 152 -5.21 18.90 -4.13
N ARG A 153 -5.83 18.92 -5.31
CA ARG A 153 -5.15 18.50 -6.57
C ARG A 153 -3.93 19.32 -6.93
N LYS A 154 -3.87 20.58 -6.48
CA LYS A 154 -2.76 21.50 -6.75
C LYS A 154 -1.68 21.45 -5.67
N VAL A 155 -1.85 20.67 -4.61
CA VAL A 155 -0.88 20.55 -3.53
C VAL A 155 0.31 19.72 -4.02
N LEU A 156 1.49 20.33 -4.00
CA LEU A 156 2.75 19.67 -4.32
C LEU A 156 3.21 18.86 -3.11
N LEU A 157 3.49 17.57 -3.32
CA LEU A 157 4.05 16.69 -2.30
C LEU A 157 5.53 16.48 -2.56
N LYS A 158 6.31 16.46 -1.48
CA LYS A 158 7.74 16.15 -1.51
C LYS A 158 7.92 14.65 -1.38
N GLU A 159 7.78 13.94 -2.50
CA GLU A 159 8.04 12.51 -2.56
C GLU A 159 9.52 12.21 -2.64
N SER A 160 9.95 11.18 -1.90
CA SER A 160 11.32 10.68 -1.93
C SER A 160 11.30 9.17 -2.00
N HIS A 161 11.66 8.65 -3.17
CA HIS A 161 11.84 7.22 -3.38
C HIS A 161 13.25 6.81 -2.98
N PRO A 162 13.44 5.84 -2.07
CA PRO A 162 14.77 5.39 -1.65
C PRO A 162 15.55 4.66 -2.76
N GLY A 163 14.91 4.41 -3.91
CA GLY A 163 15.45 3.61 -4.99
C GLY A 163 15.50 2.12 -4.64
N ILE A 164 16.03 1.34 -5.58
CA ILE A 164 16.26 -0.10 -5.45
C ILE A 164 17.70 -0.38 -5.89
N SER A 165 18.42 -1.24 -5.15
CA SER A 165 19.78 -1.60 -5.54
C SER A 165 19.76 -2.55 -6.74
N TYR A 166 20.86 -2.57 -7.49
CA TYR A 166 21.04 -3.47 -8.62
C TYR A 166 20.85 -4.94 -8.19
N GLU A 167 21.47 -5.37 -7.08
CA GLU A 167 21.35 -6.76 -6.61
C GLU A 167 19.91 -7.12 -6.24
N LYS A 168 19.17 -6.16 -5.66
CA LYS A 168 17.75 -6.36 -5.38
C LYS A 168 16.93 -6.47 -6.67
N MET A 169 17.23 -5.66 -7.69
CA MET A 169 16.52 -5.72 -8.97
C MET A 169 16.76 -7.07 -9.67
N VAL A 170 18.01 -7.55 -9.70
CA VAL A 170 18.34 -8.88 -10.23
C VAL A 170 17.54 -9.97 -9.51
N LYS A 171 17.44 -9.93 -8.18
CA LYS A 171 16.60 -10.86 -7.42
C LYS A 171 15.11 -10.79 -7.78
N GLN A 172 14.57 -9.61 -8.08
CA GLN A 172 13.17 -9.50 -8.54
C GLN A 172 12.99 -10.13 -9.93
N ARG A 173 13.97 -9.96 -10.83
CA ARG A 173 13.97 -10.62 -12.14
C ARG A 173 14.02 -12.15 -12.00
N GLU A 174 14.86 -12.67 -11.12
CA GLU A 174 14.93 -14.12 -10.85
C GLU A 174 13.60 -14.67 -10.31
N LYS A 175 12.95 -13.94 -9.39
CA LYS A 175 11.61 -14.31 -8.91
C LYS A 175 10.57 -14.34 -10.04
N MET A 176 10.63 -13.40 -10.97
CA MET A 176 9.75 -13.40 -12.15
C MET A 176 9.97 -14.65 -13.02
N ASN A 177 11.22 -15.11 -13.17
CA ASN A 177 11.51 -16.37 -13.87
C ASN A 177 10.86 -17.58 -13.22
N VAL A 178 10.92 -17.66 -11.90
CA VAL A 178 10.28 -18.75 -11.15
C VAL A 178 8.78 -18.76 -11.37
N VAL A 179 8.12 -17.60 -11.32
CA VAL A 179 6.67 -17.49 -11.59
C VAL A 179 6.31 -17.98 -13.00
N ILE A 180 7.07 -17.55 -14.01
CA ILE A 180 6.86 -17.98 -15.40
C ILE A 180 7.05 -19.50 -15.53
N GLY A 181 8.09 -20.06 -14.92
CA GLY A 181 8.36 -21.50 -14.93
C GLY A 181 7.24 -22.31 -14.26
N ASN A 182 6.73 -21.85 -13.12
CA ASN A 182 5.62 -22.49 -12.42
C ASN A 182 4.33 -22.46 -13.26
N LEU A 183 4.05 -21.35 -13.96
CA LEU A 183 2.90 -21.27 -14.86
C LEU A 183 3.01 -22.26 -16.02
N TRP A 184 4.21 -22.43 -16.60
CA TRP A 184 4.46 -23.47 -17.60
C TRP A 184 4.19 -24.87 -17.05
N GLN A 185 4.68 -25.19 -15.85
CA GLN A 185 4.45 -26.49 -15.22
C GLN A 185 2.95 -26.77 -15.01
N ILE A 186 2.21 -25.82 -14.44
CA ILE A 186 0.76 -25.94 -14.23
C ILE A 186 0.04 -26.14 -15.57
N LYS A 187 0.40 -25.35 -16.59
CA LYS A 187 -0.20 -25.45 -17.93
C LYS A 187 0.02 -26.85 -18.51
N SER A 188 1.28 -27.30 -18.55
CA SER A 188 1.65 -28.61 -19.10
C SER A 188 0.94 -29.75 -18.38
N GLU A 189 0.83 -29.69 -17.06
CA GLU A 189 0.11 -30.71 -16.30
C GLU A 189 -1.38 -30.75 -16.65
N VAL A 190 -2.04 -29.59 -16.72
CA VAL A 190 -3.45 -29.48 -17.10
C VAL A 190 -3.67 -29.98 -18.54
N GLU A 191 -2.83 -29.54 -19.48
CA GLU A 191 -2.95 -29.88 -20.89
C GLU A 191 -2.72 -31.38 -21.15
N MET A 192 -1.73 -32.00 -20.49
CA MET A 192 -1.46 -33.42 -20.65
C MET A 192 -2.55 -34.31 -20.03
N LYS A 193 -3.24 -33.83 -18.98
CA LYS A 193 -4.29 -34.61 -18.30
C LYS A 193 -5.69 -34.38 -18.89
N LEU A 194 -5.97 -33.17 -19.38
CA LEU A 194 -7.32 -32.74 -19.78
C LEU A 194 -7.40 -32.29 -21.25
N GLY A 195 -6.29 -32.30 -21.98
CA GLY A 195 -6.19 -31.77 -23.34
C GLY A 195 -6.10 -30.24 -23.40
N GLU A 196 -5.92 -29.71 -24.60
CA GLU A 196 -5.98 -28.28 -24.84
C GLU A 196 -7.37 -27.71 -24.52
N SER A 197 -7.40 -26.58 -23.82
CA SER A 197 -8.65 -25.95 -23.41
C SER A 197 -8.59 -24.43 -23.54
N LYS A 198 -9.69 -23.75 -23.22
CA LYS A 198 -9.68 -22.28 -23.09
C LYS A 198 -8.69 -21.82 -22.01
N LEU A 199 -8.60 -22.55 -20.89
CA LEU A 199 -7.71 -22.23 -19.79
C LEU A 199 -6.24 -22.28 -20.22
N THR A 200 -5.79 -23.37 -20.85
CA THR A 200 -4.38 -23.52 -21.25
C THR A 200 -3.97 -22.47 -22.29
N ARG A 201 -4.87 -22.10 -23.21
CA ARG A 201 -4.66 -21.00 -24.17
C ARG A 201 -4.62 -19.61 -23.51
N GLU A 202 -5.40 -19.38 -22.45
CA GLU A 202 -5.30 -18.14 -21.68
C GLU A 202 -3.99 -18.07 -20.89
N MET A 203 -3.54 -19.21 -20.34
CA MET A 203 -2.24 -19.30 -19.67
C MET A 203 -1.08 -18.96 -20.61
N ASP A 204 -1.10 -19.41 -21.87
CA ASP A 204 -0.09 -19.03 -22.88
C ASP A 204 0.03 -17.53 -23.04
N ARG A 205 -1.09 -16.83 -23.19
CA ARG A 205 -1.11 -15.36 -23.33
C ARG A 205 -0.52 -14.66 -22.11
N TYR A 206 -0.79 -15.18 -20.90
CA TYR A 206 -0.21 -14.63 -19.68
C TYR A 206 1.30 -14.89 -19.61
N ILE A 207 1.73 -16.09 -19.93
CA ILE A 207 3.14 -16.48 -19.97
C ILE A 207 3.91 -15.58 -20.95
N GLU A 208 3.44 -15.43 -22.18
CA GLU A 208 4.06 -14.58 -23.20
C GLU A 208 4.17 -13.13 -22.72
N LYS A 209 3.10 -12.60 -22.13
CA LYS A 209 3.08 -11.23 -21.58
C LYS A 209 4.08 -11.05 -20.44
N LEU A 210 4.19 -12.03 -19.54
CA LEU A 210 5.14 -11.99 -18.42
C LEU A 210 6.59 -12.12 -18.91
N GLN A 211 6.84 -12.97 -19.91
CA GLN A 211 8.16 -13.08 -20.55
C GLN A 211 8.57 -11.77 -21.21
N LEU A 212 7.66 -11.13 -21.95
CA LEU A 212 7.88 -9.82 -22.56
C LEU A 212 8.18 -8.74 -21.51
N TYR A 213 7.42 -8.73 -20.40
CA TYR A 213 7.64 -7.76 -19.32
C TYR A 213 9.01 -7.97 -18.66
N ARG A 214 9.39 -9.22 -18.42
CA ARG A 214 10.72 -9.55 -17.92
C ARG A 214 11.82 -9.04 -18.85
N SER A 215 11.73 -9.37 -20.14
CA SER A 215 12.79 -9.10 -21.12
C SER A 215 12.90 -7.63 -21.54
N LEU A 216 11.80 -6.88 -21.58
CA LEU A 216 11.81 -5.49 -22.06
C LEU A 216 11.69 -4.43 -20.97
N LYS A 217 11.32 -4.80 -19.74
CA LYS A 217 11.12 -3.80 -18.68
C LYS A 217 12.05 -4.03 -17.51
N LEU A 218 12.19 -5.28 -17.08
CA LEU A 218 13.11 -5.59 -15.99
C LEU A 218 14.55 -5.69 -16.47
N ASP A 219 14.82 -6.36 -17.60
CA ASP A 219 16.17 -6.44 -18.14
C ASP A 219 16.71 -5.08 -18.59
N ASP A 220 15.88 -4.24 -19.23
CA ASP A 220 16.26 -2.85 -19.56
C ASP A 220 16.57 -2.03 -18.30
N ALA A 221 15.73 -2.12 -17.27
CA ALA A 221 16.00 -1.43 -16.00
C ALA A 221 17.28 -1.93 -15.33
N VAL A 222 17.53 -3.24 -15.32
CA VAL A 222 18.76 -3.86 -14.81
C VAL A 222 19.97 -3.36 -15.61
N TYR A 223 19.88 -3.33 -16.93
CA TYR A 223 20.94 -2.83 -17.82
C TYR A 223 21.25 -1.35 -17.57
N ASP A 224 20.23 -0.50 -17.44
CA ASP A 224 20.40 0.92 -17.11
C ASP A 224 21.13 1.10 -15.77
N PHE A 225 20.81 0.29 -14.76
CA PHE A 225 21.54 0.28 -13.49
C PHE A 225 23.02 -0.12 -13.68
N GLU A 226 23.32 -1.13 -14.49
CA GLU A 226 24.71 -1.52 -14.77
C GLU A 226 25.50 -0.40 -15.44
N GLN A 227 24.89 0.30 -16.40
CA GLN A 227 25.54 1.40 -17.10
C GLN A 227 25.79 2.59 -16.19
N GLN A 228 24.84 2.93 -15.30
CA GLN A 228 25.02 3.96 -14.29
C GLN A 228 26.14 3.62 -13.30
N MET A 229 26.24 2.36 -12.87
CA MET A 229 27.31 1.91 -11.97
C MET A 229 28.69 1.93 -12.65
N LYS A 230 28.77 1.54 -13.93
CA LYS A 230 30.01 1.60 -14.73
C LYS A 230 30.50 3.04 -14.91
N ARG A 231 29.61 4.00 -15.11
CA ARG A 231 29.93 5.44 -15.22
C ARG A 231 30.40 6.09 -13.91
N LYS A 232 30.06 5.50 -12.75
CA LYS A 232 30.40 6.02 -11.41
C LYS A 232 31.71 5.51 -10.84
N LYS A 233 32.39 4.56 -11.50
CA LYS A 233 33.75 4.15 -11.08
C LYS A 233 34.75 5.20 -11.58
N PRO A 234 35.48 5.91 -10.70
CA PRO A 234 36.58 6.76 -11.13
C PRO A 234 37.68 5.88 -11.75
N LYS A 235 38.33 6.40 -12.79
CA LYS A 235 39.51 5.78 -13.40
C LYS A 235 40.66 5.69 -12.41
#